data_AF-A0A9E5PTX4-F1
#
_entry.id   AF-A0A9E5PTX4-F1
#
_cell.length_a   1.000
_cell.length_b   1.000
_cell.length_c   1.000
_cell.angle_alpha   90.00
_cell.angle_beta   90.00
_cell.angle_gamma   90.00
#
_symmetry.space_group_name_H-M   'P 1'
#
loop_
_entity.id
_entity.type
_entity.pdbx_description
1 polymer ?
#
loop_
_entity_poly.entity_id
_entity_poly.type
_entity_poly.pdbx_seq_one_letter_code
_entity_poly.pdbx_strand_id
1 'polypeptide(L)'
;MTDADRAREVVTPGGGGDKISYFPYRDLEKSIRDALRAVYSDVFVVSAANDAKAINELGASIVYTPSIVTTSSSPSIFTWPPTEFGIELNCSVADAAGQPLAPLKVQAKGTAEFAEFKSDFGLAGRRAASQLSEQLKQAVLARPDLR
;
A
#
# COMPACT_ATOMS: atom_id res chain seq x y z
N MET A 1 6.57 8.61 1.85
CA MET A 1 6.01 8.18 3.16
C MET A 1 6.88 8.80 4.22
N THR A 2 6.30 9.59 5.11
CA THR A 2 7.02 10.20 6.23
C THR A 2 7.11 9.23 7.41
N ASP A 3 7.97 9.51 8.37
CA ASP A 3 8.02 8.71 9.60
C ASP A 3 6.74 8.84 10.42
N ALA A 4 6.07 9.99 10.35
CA ALA A 4 4.74 10.19 10.91
C ALA A 4 3.70 9.26 10.26
N ASP A 5 3.76 9.05 8.94
CA ASP A 5 2.89 8.09 8.26
C ASP A 5 3.15 6.65 8.74
N ARG A 6 4.43 6.25 8.87
CA ARG A 6 4.80 4.91 9.36
C ARG A 6 4.35 4.65 10.80
N ALA A 7 4.34 5.70 11.63
CA ALA A 7 3.88 5.63 13.00
C ALA A 7 2.35 5.68 13.14
N ARG A 8 1.61 5.92 12.04
CA ARG A 8 0.15 5.99 12.07
C ARG A 8 -0.47 4.61 12.22
N GLU A 9 -0.93 4.33 13.45
CA GLU A 9 -1.79 3.19 13.73
C GLU A 9 -3.22 3.44 13.23
N VAL A 10 -3.86 2.40 12.71
CA VAL A 10 -5.29 2.39 12.43
C VAL A 10 -5.94 1.23 13.16
N VAL A 11 -7.20 1.42 13.51
CA VAL A 11 -8.02 0.41 14.17
C VAL A 11 -9.24 0.14 13.28
N THR A 12 -9.42 -1.11 12.88
CA THR A 12 -10.56 -1.52 12.04
C THR A 12 -11.28 -2.73 12.66
N PRO A 13 -12.52 -3.03 12.24
CA PRO A 13 -13.26 -4.17 12.77
C PRO A 13 -12.56 -5.51 12.48
N GLY A 14 -12.38 -6.35 13.50
CA GLY A 14 -11.79 -7.69 13.40
C GLY A 14 -12.81 -8.80 13.13
N GLY A 15 -14.10 -8.48 13.05
CA GLY A 15 -15.18 -9.48 13.14
C GLY A 15 -15.43 -9.87 14.59
N GLY A 16 -16.57 -10.53 14.88
CA GLY A 16 -16.85 -10.93 16.27
C GLY A 16 -17.28 -9.81 17.22
N GLY A 17 -17.38 -8.55 16.75
CA GLY A 17 -17.42 -7.36 17.61
C GLY A 17 -16.04 -6.90 18.10
N ASP A 18 -14.97 -7.57 17.68
CA ASP A 18 -13.59 -7.24 18.05
C ASP A 18 -12.97 -6.20 17.10
N LYS A 19 -11.79 -5.68 17.47
CA LYS A 19 -11.01 -4.70 16.71
C LYS A 19 -9.60 -5.23 16.48
N ILE A 20 -9.04 -4.88 15.33
CA ILE A 20 -7.63 -5.11 15.02
C ILE A 20 -6.93 -3.78 14.85
N SER A 21 -5.69 -3.68 15.32
CA SER A 21 -4.83 -2.52 15.09
C SER A 21 -3.57 -2.90 14.32
N TYR A 22 -3.11 -2.01 13.47
CA TYR A 22 -1.95 -2.20 12.59
C TYR A 22 -1.48 -0.86 12.02
N PHE A 23 -0.36 -0.86 11.30
CA PHE A 23 0.30 0.36 10.80
C PHE A 23 0.37 0.29 9.27
N PRO A 24 -0.66 0.79 8.53
CA PRO A 24 -0.80 0.51 7.11
C PRO A 24 0.42 0.91 6.29
N TYR A 25 1.00 2.07 6.59
CA TYR A 25 2.16 2.57 5.87
C TYR A 25 3.40 1.72 6.11
N ARG A 26 3.69 1.37 7.37
CA ARG A 26 4.82 0.53 7.74
C ARG A 26 4.67 -0.89 7.19
N ASP A 27 3.48 -1.45 7.33
CA ASP A 27 3.23 -2.86 7.03
C ASP A 27 3.11 -3.10 5.50
N LEU A 28 2.69 -2.09 4.71
CA LEU A 28 2.61 -2.18 3.23
C LEU A 28 3.82 -1.60 2.49
N GLU A 29 4.76 -0.93 3.19
CA GLU A 29 5.94 -0.30 2.57
C GLU A 29 6.73 -1.30 1.72
N LYS A 30 6.94 -2.52 2.23
CA LYS A 30 7.64 -3.57 1.48
C LYS A 30 6.92 -3.91 0.17
N SER A 31 5.61 -4.14 0.21
CA SER A 31 4.81 -4.49 -0.98
C SER A 31 4.81 -3.37 -2.03
N ILE A 32 4.70 -2.11 -1.60
CA ILE A 32 4.76 -0.95 -2.51
C ILE A 32 6.15 -0.85 -3.16
N ARG A 33 7.22 -0.99 -2.37
CA ARG A 33 8.59 -0.93 -2.89
C ARG A 33 8.90 -2.09 -3.84
N ASP A 34 8.46 -3.30 -3.52
CA ASP A 34 8.65 -4.47 -4.37
C ASP A 34 7.92 -4.31 -5.71
N ALA A 35 6.70 -3.76 -5.71
CA ALA A 35 5.96 -3.44 -6.93
C ALA A 35 6.69 -2.44 -7.83
N LEU A 36 7.22 -1.36 -7.25
CA LEU A 36 7.97 -0.34 -7.98
C LEU A 36 9.31 -0.90 -8.50
N ARG A 37 10.02 -1.71 -7.71
CA ARG A 37 11.28 -2.36 -8.10
C ARG A 37 11.10 -3.40 -9.21
N ALA A 38 9.89 -3.91 -9.40
CA ALA A 38 9.59 -4.78 -10.54
C ALA A 38 9.49 -4.00 -11.87
N VAL A 39 9.44 -2.66 -11.82
CA VAL A 39 9.35 -1.79 -13.00
C VAL A 39 10.59 -0.91 -13.16
N TYR A 40 11.11 -0.35 -12.07
CA TYR A 40 12.26 0.56 -12.05
C TYR A 40 13.52 -0.16 -11.59
N SER A 41 14.68 0.25 -12.13
CA SER A 41 15.99 -0.26 -11.72
C SER A 41 16.28 0.05 -10.26
N ASP A 42 15.99 1.28 -9.85
CA ASP A 42 16.35 1.82 -8.55
C ASP A 42 15.14 2.48 -7.88
N VAL A 43 14.92 2.14 -6.61
CA VAL A 43 13.80 2.68 -5.81
C VAL A 43 14.31 3.09 -4.43
N PHE A 44 14.27 4.40 -4.20
CA PHE A 44 14.71 5.04 -2.97
C PHE A 44 13.53 5.56 -2.16
N VAL A 45 13.77 5.79 -0.87
CA VAL A 45 12.83 6.48 0.00
C VAL A 45 13.38 7.88 0.24
N VAL A 46 12.59 8.89 -0.11
CA VAL A 46 12.87 10.29 0.24
C VAL A 46 11.99 10.71 1.43
N SER A 47 12.54 11.59 2.27
CA SER A 47 11.87 12.10 3.47
C SER A 47 10.63 12.95 3.14
N ALA A 48 10.70 13.73 2.04
CA ALA A 48 9.62 14.58 1.57
C ALA A 48 9.57 14.61 0.03
N ALA A 49 8.35 14.78 -0.51
CA ALA A 49 8.11 14.80 -1.95
C ALA A 49 8.70 16.03 -2.66
N ASN A 50 8.99 17.09 -1.91
CA ASN A 50 9.54 18.36 -2.39
C ASN A 50 11.02 18.56 -2.00
N ASP A 51 11.70 17.52 -1.51
CA ASP A 51 13.13 17.57 -1.23
C ASP A 51 13.94 17.47 -2.53
N ALA A 52 13.93 18.57 -3.30
CA ALA A 52 14.58 18.63 -4.60
C ALA A 52 16.08 18.30 -4.52
N LYS A 53 16.73 18.59 -3.39
CA LYS A 53 18.15 18.25 -3.20
C LYS A 53 18.33 16.73 -3.14
N ALA A 54 17.59 16.04 -2.28
CA ALA A 54 17.67 14.58 -2.18
C ALA A 54 17.24 13.88 -3.48
N ILE A 55 16.19 14.37 -4.14
CA ILE A 55 15.70 13.83 -5.42
C ILE A 55 16.79 13.92 -6.50
N ASN A 56 17.46 15.08 -6.61
CA ASN A 56 18.54 15.28 -7.58
C ASN A 56 19.79 14.46 -7.23
N GLU A 57 20.18 14.37 -5.95
CA GLU A 57 21.34 13.58 -5.50
C GLU A 57 21.16 12.08 -5.76
N LEU A 58 19.92 11.58 -5.64
CA LEU A 58 19.57 10.19 -5.93
C LEU A 58 19.33 9.94 -7.43
N GLY A 59 19.28 10.99 -8.25
CA GLY A 59 18.95 10.88 -9.68
C GLY A 59 17.52 10.35 -9.93
N ALA A 60 16.58 10.62 -9.02
CA ALA A 60 15.23 10.09 -9.12
C ALA A 60 14.40 10.86 -10.18
N SER A 61 13.96 10.15 -11.21
CA SER A 61 13.15 10.72 -12.30
C SER A 61 11.67 10.92 -11.95
N ILE A 62 11.15 10.10 -11.04
CA ILE A 62 9.74 10.09 -10.64
C ILE A 62 9.64 9.93 -9.12
N VAL A 63 8.75 10.71 -8.51
CA VAL A 63 8.46 10.67 -7.08
C VAL A 63 7.03 10.23 -6.85
N TYR A 64 6.86 9.17 -6.05
CA TYR A 64 5.56 8.65 -5.63
C TYR A 64 5.26 9.02 -4.17
N THR A 65 4.13 9.67 -3.94
CA THR A 65 3.64 9.96 -2.59
C THR A 65 2.34 9.20 -2.32
N PRO A 66 2.41 8.05 -1.62
CA PRO A 66 1.26 7.20 -1.39
C PRO A 66 0.38 7.71 -0.24
N SER A 67 -0.92 7.52 -0.42
CA SER A 67 -1.97 7.69 0.58
C SER A 67 -2.76 6.39 0.66
N ILE A 68 -2.84 5.82 1.88
CA ILE A 68 -3.36 4.47 2.10
C ILE A 68 -4.61 4.55 2.96
N VAL A 69 -5.67 3.90 2.50
CA VAL A 69 -6.89 3.65 3.27
C VAL A 69 -7.11 2.15 3.33
N THR A 70 -7.38 1.61 4.52
CA THR A 70 -7.65 0.19 4.73
C THR A 70 -9.02 -0.02 5.34
N THR A 71 -9.64 -1.15 4.99
CA THR A 71 -10.91 -1.60 5.55
C THR A 71 -10.80 -3.09 5.91
N SER A 72 -11.51 -3.51 6.94
CA SER A 72 -11.61 -4.94 7.28
C SER A 72 -13.01 -5.25 7.79
N SER A 73 -13.48 -6.44 7.46
CA SER A 73 -14.81 -6.91 7.85
C SER A 73 -14.89 -8.44 7.90
N SER A 74 -15.90 -8.93 8.62
CA SER A 74 -16.38 -10.31 8.55
C SER A 74 -17.89 -10.28 8.33
N PRO A 75 -18.46 -11.17 7.50
CA PRO A 75 -19.90 -11.25 7.29
C PRO A 75 -20.66 -11.74 8.53
N SER A 76 -19.96 -12.36 9.49
CA SER A 76 -20.55 -12.89 10.72
C SER A 76 -20.01 -12.16 11.96
N ILE A 77 -20.94 -11.77 12.84
CA ILE A 77 -20.65 -11.23 14.17
C ILE A 77 -20.10 -12.27 15.15
N PHE A 78 -20.00 -13.54 14.74
CA PHE A 78 -19.40 -14.63 15.53
C PHE A 78 -18.08 -15.12 14.94
N THR A 79 -17.64 -14.57 13.80
CA THR A 79 -16.42 -15.02 13.10
C THR A 79 -15.29 -14.03 13.30
N TRP A 80 -14.26 -14.50 14.00
CA TRP A 80 -12.97 -13.85 14.19
C TRP A 80 -11.88 -14.79 13.70
N PRO A 81 -10.82 -14.31 12.99
CA PRO A 81 -10.39 -12.94 12.64
C PRO A 81 -11.14 -12.39 11.38
N PRO A 82 -10.79 -11.19 10.84
CA PRO A 82 -11.52 -10.66 9.68
C PRO A 82 -11.29 -11.51 8.42
N THR A 83 -12.38 -11.89 7.77
CA THR A 83 -12.33 -12.70 6.54
C THR A 83 -12.14 -11.86 5.29
N GLU A 84 -12.35 -10.55 5.35
CA GLU A 84 -12.15 -9.62 4.25
C GLU A 84 -11.25 -8.46 4.68
N PHE A 85 -10.32 -8.10 3.81
CA PHE A 85 -9.44 -6.95 3.98
C PHE A 85 -9.32 -6.18 2.66
N GLY A 86 -9.59 -4.88 2.70
CA GLY A 86 -9.49 -3.96 1.57
C GLY A 86 -8.35 -2.98 1.77
N ILE A 87 -7.66 -2.66 0.68
CA ILE A 87 -6.63 -1.62 0.61
C ILE A 87 -6.93 -0.73 -0.58
N GLU A 88 -7.08 0.56 -0.34
CA GLU A 88 -7.08 1.59 -1.37
C GLU A 88 -5.77 2.37 -1.28
N LEU A 89 -5.02 2.36 -2.39
CA LEU A 89 -3.78 3.12 -2.53
C LEU A 89 -3.99 4.22 -3.57
N ASN A 90 -3.84 5.46 -3.13
CA ASN A 90 -3.82 6.64 -4.00
C ASN A 90 -2.40 7.22 -3.98
N CYS A 91 -1.71 7.24 -5.11
CA CYS A 91 -0.39 7.86 -5.24
C CYS A 91 -0.52 9.17 -6.02
N SER A 92 -0.12 10.27 -5.39
CA SER A 92 0.28 11.44 -6.17
C SER A 92 1.66 11.17 -6.77
N VAL A 93 1.84 11.59 -8.02
CA VAL A 93 3.04 11.33 -8.81
C VAL A 93 3.58 12.66 -9.29
N ALA A 94 4.88 12.86 -9.19
CA ALA A 94 5.56 14.02 -9.72
C ALA A 94 6.83 13.62 -10.48
N ASP A 95 7.24 14.41 -11.46
CA ASP A 95 8.53 14.26 -12.12
C ASP A 95 9.70 14.80 -11.26
N ALA A 96 10.93 14.68 -11.75
CA ALA A 96 12.14 15.20 -11.09
C ALA A 96 12.10 16.72 -10.84
N ALA A 97 11.35 17.48 -11.64
CA ALA A 97 11.16 18.92 -11.48
C ALA A 97 10.05 19.26 -10.48
N GLY A 98 9.37 18.26 -9.91
CA GLY A 98 8.23 18.42 -9.00
C GLY A 98 6.93 18.77 -9.72
N GLN A 99 6.86 18.63 -11.05
CA GLN A 99 5.62 18.83 -11.79
C GLN A 99 4.68 17.65 -11.55
N PRO A 100 3.40 17.90 -11.19
CA PRO A 100 2.46 16.83 -10.93
C PRO A 100 2.12 16.09 -12.23
N LEU A 101 2.31 14.77 -12.19
CA LEU A 101 1.79 13.86 -13.19
C LEU A 101 0.41 13.37 -12.76
N ALA A 102 -0.30 12.73 -13.69
CA ALA A 102 -1.61 12.15 -13.38
C ALA A 102 -1.48 11.12 -12.23
N PRO A 103 -2.38 11.19 -11.23
CA PRO A 103 -2.28 10.34 -10.05
C PRO A 103 -2.57 8.88 -10.41
N LEU A 104 -2.01 7.97 -9.60
CA LEU A 104 -2.23 6.54 -9.71
C LEU A 104 -3.19 6.08 -8.60
N LYS A 105 -4.21 5.31 -8.94
CA LYS A 105 -5.14 4.74 -7.97
C LYS A 105 -5.25 3.23 -8.16
N VAL A 106 -5.14 2.50 -7.06
CA VAL A 106 -5.15 1.03 -7.02
C VAL A 106 -6.04 0.56 -5.87
N GLN A 107 -6.78 -0.53 -6.07
CA GLN A 107 -7.64 -1.13 -5.06
C GLN A 107 -7.41 -2.64 -4.96
N ALA A 108 -7.01 -3.10 -3.79
CA ALA A 108 -6.80 -4.52 -3.53
C ALA A 108 -7.77 -5.04 -2.47
N LYS A 109 -8.14 -6.30 -2.60
CA LYS A 109 -8.97 -7.05 -1.67
C LYS A 109 -8.38 -8.43 -1.43
N GLY A 110 -8.23 -8.80 -0.17
CA GLY A 110 -7.89 -10.14 0.25
C GLY A 110 -9.04 -10.76 1.03
N THR A 111 -9.27 -12.04 0.78
CA THR A 111 -10.26 -12.84 1.51
C THR A 111 -9.61 -14.06 2.14
N ALA A 112 -10.15 -14.52 3.26
CA ALA A 112 -9.74 -15.75 3.92
C ALA A 112 -10.98 -16.51 4.40
N GLU A 113 -11.04 -17.82 4.13
CA GLU A 113 -12.11 -18.68 4.63
C GLU A 113 -11.82 -19.20 6.04
N PHE A 114 -12.86 -19.63 6.74
CA PHE A 114 -12.78 -20.12 8.13
C PHE A 114 -11.78 -21.26 8.32
N ALA A 115 -11.63 -22.14 7.32
CA ALA A 115 -10.68 -23.24 7.39
C ALA A 115 -9.23 -22.78 7.22
N GLU A 116 -8.99 -21.65 6.54
CA GLU A 116 -7.67 -21.18 6.15
C GLU A 116 -6.98 -20.34 7.22
N PHE A 117 -7.73 -19.55 7.98
CA PHE A 117 -7.14 -18.64 8.97
C PHE A 117 -6.89 -19.28 10.35
N LYS A 118 -7.30 -20.53 10.61
CA LYS A 118 -7.20 -21.16 11.95
C LYS A 118 -5.79 -21.10 12.56
N SER A 119 -4.78 -21.00 11.70
CA SER A 119 -3.37 -20.91 12.06
C SER A 119 -2.72 -19.61 11.57
N ASP A 120 -3.49 -18.72 10.95
CA ASP A 120 -2.99 -17.57 10.19
C ASP A 120 -3.98 -16.40 10.14
N PHE A 121 -4.04 -15.67 11.25
CA PHE A 121 -5.02 -14.60 11.45
C PHE A 121 -4.82 -13.37 10.55
N GLY A 122 -3.68 -13.25 9.86
CA GLY A 122 -3.33 -12.16 8.95
C GLY A 122 -3.53 -12.47 7.46
N LEU A 123 -4.11 -13.63 7.12
CA LEU A 123 -4.15 -14.14 5.75
C LEU A 123 -4.86 -13.21 4.76
N ALA A 124 -6.03 -12.68 5.13
CA ALA A 124 -6.77 -11.73 4.27
C ALA A 124 -5.92 -10.46 4.00
N GLY A 125 -5.28 -9.90 5.02
CA GLY A 125 -4.38 -8.75 4.88
C GLY A 125 -3.19 -9.02 3.96
N ARG A 126 -2.52 -10.16 4.11
CA ARG A 126 -1.38 -10.53 3.23
C ARG A 126 -1.82 -10.78 1.80
N ARG A 127 -2.98 -11.42 1.58
CA ARG A 127 -3.55 -11.58 0.23
C ARG A 127 -3.85 -10.23 -0.41
N ALA A 128 -4.43 -9.29 0.35
CA ALA A 128 -4.66 -7.93 -0.12
C ALA A 128 -3.34 -7.23 -0.48
N ALA A 129 -2.31 -7.34 0.35
CA ALA A 129 -0.99 -6.75 0.09
C ALA A 129 -0.30 -7.34 -1.16
N SER A 130 -0.40 -8.65 -1.37
CA SER A 130 0.10 -9.30 -2.59
C SER A 130 -0.63 -8.82 -3.84
N GLN A 131 -1.96 -8.72 -3.77
CA GLN A 131 -2.74 -8.19 -4.89
C GLN A 131 -2.44 -6.71 -5.15
N LEU A 132 -2.26 -5.90 -4.10
CA LEU A 132 -1.85 -4.50 -4.21
C LEU A 132 -0.54 -4.36 -4.99
N SER A 133 0.45 -5.18 -4.64
CA SER A 133 1.75 -5.16 -5.31
C SER A 133 1.61 -5.46 -6.80
N GLU A 134 0.82 -6.46 -7.16
CA GLU A 134 0.61 -6.81 -8.57
C GLU A 134 -0.14 -5.71 -9.32
N GLN A 135 -1.24 -5.19 -8.77
CA GLN A 135 -2.01 -4.15 -9.44
C GLN A 135 -1.23 -2.84 -9.57
N LEU A 136 -0.43 -2.46 -8.56
CA LEU A 136 0.43 -1.29 -8.63
C LEU A 136 1.45 -1.44 -9.77
N LYS A 137 2.11 -2.59 -9.87
CA LYS A 137 3.03 -2.89 -10.98
C LYS A 137 2.33 -2.74 -12.34
N GLN A 138 1.17 -3.35 -12.51
CA GLN A 138 0.40 -3.26 -13.76
C GLN A 138 -0.04 -1.83 -14.08
N ALA A 139 -0.49 -1.07 -13.08
CA ALA A 139 -0.93 0.30 -13.26
C ALA A 139 0.22 1.23 -13.68
N VAL A 140 1.44 1.01 -13.17
CA VAL A 140 2.64 1.72 -13.64
C VAL A 140 3.01 1.28 -15.07
N LEU A 141 3.02 -0.02 -15.36
CA LEU A 141 3.35 -0.52 -16.71
C LEU A 141 2.39 -0.03 -17.80
N ALA A 142 1.12 0.18 -17.45
CA ALA A 142 0.09 0.71 -18.34
C ALA A 142 0.23 2.22 -18.64
N ARG A 143 1.16 2.92 -17.97
CA ARG A 143 1.39 4.36 -18.08
C ARG A 143 2.75 4.64 -18.72
N PRO A 144 2.83 4.88 -20.04
CA PRO A 144 4.10 5.10 -20.74
C PRO A 144 4.87 6.33 -20.24
N ASP A 145 4.18 7.35 -19.75
CA ASP A 145 4.77 8.56 -19.16
C ASP A 145 5.48 8.31 -17.82
N LEU A 146 5.30 7.13 -17.23
CA LEU A 146 5.97 6.72 -16.00
C LEU A 146 7.17 5.80 -16.27
N ARG A 147 7.57 5.56 -17.52
CA ARG A 147 8.65 4.60 -17.86
C ARG A 147 9.86 5.27 -18.50
#